data_AF-A0A1A8MAQ4-F1
#
_entry.id   AF-A0A1A8MAQ4-F1
#
_cell.length_a   1.000
_cell.length_b   1.000
_cell.length_c   1.000
_cell.angle_alpha   90.00
_cell.angle_beta   90.00
_cell.angle_gamma   90.00
#
_symmetry.space_group_name_H-M   'P 1'
#
loop_
_entity.id
_entity.type
_entity.pdbx_description
1 polymer ?
#
loop_
_entity_poly.entity_id
_entity_poly.type
_entity_poly.pdbx_seq_one_letter_code
_entity_poly.pdbx_strand_id
1 'polypeptide(L)' 'LNGRIVLCEKQTFVSQSEKRVHTKDILFGTGGTVPAESSCSITKVLSIPSDLHPTFFNCSMMKLEYRIKVLVPLSTL' A
#
# COMPACT_ATOMS: atom_id res chain seq x y z
N LEU A 1 -8.88 -12.23 13.61
CA LEU A 1 -8.43 -10.93 13.05
C LEU A 1 -8.37 -11.02 11.52
N ASN A 2 -9.21 -10.27 10.81
CA ASN A 2 -9.15 -10.19 9.34
C ASN A 2 -8.23 -9.03 8.95
N GLY A 3 -6.97 -9.33 8.68
CA GLY A 3 -6.04 -8.34 8.13
C GLY A 3 -6.48 -7.88 6.74
N ARG A 4 -6.06 -6.69 6.31
CA ARG A 4 -6.21 -6.22 4.92
C ARG A 4 -4.85 -5.86 4.38
N ILE A 5 -4.57 -6.29 3.16
CA ILE A 5 -3.37 -5.89 2.42
C ILE A 5 -3.82 -4.91 1.34
N VAL A 6 -3.24 -3.72 1.32
CA VAL A 6 -3.61 -2.66 0.39
C VAL A 6 -2.40 -2.26 -0.44
N LEU A 7 -2.55 -2.24 -1.76
CA LEU A 7 -1.58 -1.61 -2.66
C LEU A 7 -1.95 -0.15 -2.81
N CYS A 8 -1.03 0.76 -2.49
CA CYS A 8 -1.25 2.19 -2.55
C CYS A 8 -0.29 2.84 -3.55
N GLU A 9 -0.82 3.71 -4.39
CA GLU A 9 -0.06 4.64 -5.21
C GLU A 9 0.25 5.89 -4.39
N LYS A 10 1.49 6.36 -4.45
CA LYS A 10 1.89 7.65 -3.91
C LYS A 10 2.59 8.47 -4.97
N GLN A 11 1.98 9.60 -5.31
CA GLN A 11 2.54 10.61 -6.20
C GLN A 11 3.05 11.77 -5.36
N THR A 12 4.29 12.18 -5.58
CA THR A 12 4.88 13.35 -4.94
C THR A 12 5.32 14.33 -6.02
N PHE A 13 4.95 15.60 -5.86
CA PHE A 13 5.34 16.70 -6.72
C PHE A 13 6.04 17.74 -5.85
N VAL A 14 7.19 18.22 -6.29
CA VAL A 14 8.07 19.14 -5.58
C VAL A 14 8.36 20.30 -6.51
N SER A 15 8.02 21.49 -6.07
CA SER A 15 8.49 22.76 -6.62
C SER A 15 9.45 23.41 -5.63
N GLN A 16 10.03 24.56 -6.00
CA GLN A 16 10.93 25.30 -5.12
C GLN A 16 10.24 25.77 -3.82
N SER A 17 8.92 25.97 -3.85
CA SER A 17 8.15 26.54 -2.73
C SER A 17 7.23 25.55 -2.04
N GLU A 18 6.82 24.47 -2.72
CA GLU A 18 5.78 23.58 -2.22
C GLU A 18 6.07 22.12 -2.56
N LYS A 19 5.62 21.23 -1.67
CA LYS A 19 5.55 19.79 -1.92
C LYS A 19 4.12 19.31 -1.78
N ARG A 20 3.59 18.70 -2.85
CA ARG A 20 2.27 18.06 -2.88
C ARG A 20 2.41 16.55 -2.90
N VAL A 21 1.58 15.88 -2.12
CA VAL A 21 1.52 14.41 -2.07
C VAL A 21 0.09 13.98 -2.33
N HIS A 22 -0.10 13.16 -3.34
CA HIS A 22 -1.36 12.47 -3.61
C HIS A 22 -1.19 10.98 -3.30
N THR A 23 -2.18 10.39 -2.64
CA THR A 23 -2.18 8.96 -2.31
C THR A 23 -3.51 8.36 -2.74
N LYS A 24 -3.44 7.21 -3.41
CA LYS A 24 -4.61 6.48 -3.89
C LYS A 24 -4.46 5.01 -3.52
N ASP A 25 -5.52 4.40 -2.98
CA ASP A 25 -5.57 2.96 -2.77
C ASP A 25 -6.04 2.28 -4.07
N ILE A 26 -5.31 1.25 -4.51
CA ILE A 26 -5.48 0.61 -5.82
C ILE A 26 -6.16 -0.75 -5.68
N LEU A 27 -5.64 -1.59 -4.78
CA LEU A 27 -6.07 -2.98 -4.64
C LEU A 27 -6.27 -3.31 -3.17
N PHE A 28 -7.35 -4.03 -2.88
CA PHE A 28 -7.63 -4.61 -1.57
C PHE A 28 -7.53 -6.13 -1.66
N GLY A 29 -6.49 -6.69 -1.04
CA GLY A 29 -6.44 -8.10 -0.73
C GLY A 29 -7.08 -8.34 0.64
N THR A 30 -8.09 -9.20 0.72
CA THR A 30 -8.53 -9.74 2.02
C THR A 30 -7.37 -10.52 2.61
N GLY A 31 -6.82 -10.11 3.76
CA GLY A 31 -5.86 -10.92 4.49
C GLY A 31 -6.52 -12.20 5.01
N GLY A 32 -5.72 -13.23 5.29
CA GLY A 32 -6.25 -14.42 5.97
C GLY A 32 -6.76 -14.06 7.38
N THR A 33 -7.66 -14.87 7.91
CA THR A 33 -8.09 -14.75 9.31
C THR A 33 -6.96 -15.26 10.20
N VAL A 34 -6.44 -14.39 11.07
CA VAL A 34 -5.50 -14.78 12.13
C VAL A 34 -6.31 -15.10 13.40
N PRO A 35 -6.28 -16.34 13.91
CA PRO A 35 -6.89 -16.69 15.19
C PRO A 35 -6.28 -15.89 16.35
N ALA A 36 -7.07 -15.62 17.39
CA ALA A 36 -6.56 -14.97 18.60
C ALA A 36 -5.43 -15.80 19.22
N GLU A 37 -4.44 -15.11 19.81
CA GLU A 37 -3.30 -15.72 20.52
C GLU A 37 -2.45 -16.71 19.71
N SER A 38 -2.49 -16.61 18.38
CA SER A 38 -1.68 -17.42 17.48
C SER A 38 -0.64 -16.58 16.73
N SER A 39 0.53 -17.14 16.51
CA SER A 39 1.49 -16.63 15.52
C SER A 39 1.36 -17.47 14.26
N CYS A 40 1.03 -16.83 13.14
CA CYS A 40 0.85 -17.52 11.86
C CYS A 40 1.45 -16.67 10.74
N SER A 41 2.10 -17.32 9.79
CA SER A 41 2.58 -16.68 8.55
C SER A 41 1.53 -16.85 7.46
N ILE A 42 1.10 -15.74 6.86
CA ILE A 42 0.14 -15.75 5.75
C ILE A 42 0.85 -15.24 4.51
N THR A 43 0.88 -16.07 3.46
CA THR A 43 1.38 -15.68 2.14
C THR A 43 0.21 -15.41 1.21
N LYS A 44 0.21 -14.25 0.55
CA LYS A 44 -0.76 -13.90 -0.50
C LYS A 44 -0.02 -13.41 -1.73
N VAL A 45 -0.40 -13.94 -2.88
CA VAL A 45 0.07 -13.45 -4.19
C VAL A 45 -0.79 -12.27 -4.58
N LEU A 46 -0.16 -11.12 -4.82
CA LEU A 46 -0.80 -9.93 -5.37
C LEU A 46 -0.44 -9.86 -6.85
N SER A 47 -1.43 -9.93 -7.73
CA SER A 47 -1.22 -9.68 -9.15
C SER A 47 -1.15 -8.18 -9.37
N ILE A 48 -0.11 -7.72 -10.07
CA ILE A 48 0.05 -6.31 -10.41
C ILE A 48 -0.92 -6.01 -11.55
N PRO A 49 -1.86 -5.05 -11.38
CA PRO A 49 -2.76 -4.64 -12.46
C PRO A 49 -1.96 -4.11 -13.65
N SER A 50 -2.39 -4.47 -14.86
CA SER A 50 -1.69 -4.10 -16.10
C SER A 50 -1.87 -2.63 -16.48
N ASP A 51 -2.83 -1.94 -15.88
CA ASP A 51 -3.15 -0.53 -16.08
C ASP A 51 -2.35 0.42 -15.16
N LEU A 52 -1.46 -0.11 -14.32
CA LEU A 52 -0.61 0.71 -13.48
C LEU A 52 0.47 1.45 -14.28
N HIS A 53 0.68 2.70 -13.91
CA HIS A 53 1.75 3.50 -14.48
C HIS A 53 3.12 3.01 -13.98
N PRO A 54 4.19 3.10 -14.81
CA PRO A 54 5.53 2.75 -14.36
C PRO A 54 5.99 3.66 -13.23
N THR A 55 6.62 3.09 -12.20
CA THR A 55 7.25 3.91 -11.16
C THR A 55 8.36 4.77 -11.73
N PHE A 56 8.57 5.94 -11.16
CA PHE A 56 9.72 6.77 -11.51
C PHE A 56 10.25 7.48 -10.25
N PHE A 57 11.57 7.39 -10.10
CA PHE A 57 12.30 7.88 -8.93
C PHE A 57 13.53 8.73 -9.30
N ASN A 58 13.81 8.87 -10.60
CA ASN A 58 14.96 9.61 -11.13
C ASN A 58 14.62 11.07 -11.49
N CYS A 59 13.58 11.64 -10.87
CA CYS A 59 13.19 13.03 -11.08
C CYS A 59 13.11 13.73 -9.71
N SER A 60 13.75 14.89 -9.59
CA SER A 60 13.77 15.68 -8.36
C SER A 60 12.45 16.41 -8.11
N MET A 61 11.71 16.72 -9.18
CA MET A 61 10.43 17.43 -9.11
C MET A 61 9.24 16.49 -8.94
N MET A 62 9.34 15.22 -9.34
CA MET A 62 8.20 14.31 -9.33
C MET A 62 8.64 12.89 -8.97
N LYS A 63 7.82 12.19 -8.19
CA LYS A 63 8.04 10.78 -7.81
C LYS A 63 6.74 10.01 -7.81
N LEU A 64 6.70 8.84 -8.46
CA LEU A 64 5.61 7.87 -8.36
C LEU A 64 6.12 6.58 -7.73
N GLU A 65 5.57 6.22 -6.57
CA GLU A 65 5.92 5.02 -5.80
C GLU A 65 4.68 4.19 -5.49
N TYR A 66 4.81 2.86 -5.55
CA TYR A 66 3.81 1.94 -5.00
C TYR A 66 4.25 1.41 -3.63
N ARG A 67 3.32 1.30 -2.69
CA ARG A 67 3.56 0.84 -1.32
C ARG A 67 2.53 -0.23 -0.93
N ILE A 68 2.98 -1.28 -0.26
CA ILE A 68 2.10 -2.27 0.36
C ILE A 68 1.84 -1.83 1.80
N LYS A 69 0.56 -1.68 2.17
CA LYS A 69 0.12 -1.45 3.55
C LYS A 69 -0.54 -2.71 4.09
N VAL A 70 -0.24 -3.06 5.33
CA VAL A 70 -0.92 -4.14 6.07
C VAL A 70 -1.70 -3.50 7.19
N LEU A 71 -3.03 -3.58 7.12
CA LEU A 71 -3.94 -3.13 8.16
C LEU A 71 -4.38 -4.32 8.99
N VAL A 72 -4.01 -4.33 10.26
CA VAL A 72 -4.49 -5.31 11.23
C VAL A 72 -5.44 -4.57 12.17
N PRO A 73 -6.75 -4.88 12.19
CA PRO A 73 -7.64 -4.29 13.17
C PRO A 73 -7.19 -4.70 14.57
N LEU A 74 -7.15 -3.75 15.51
CA LEU A 74 -7.00 -4.10 16.92
C LEU A 74 -8.34 -4.65 17.40
N SER A 75 -8.36 -5.88 17.88
CA SER A 75 -9.50 -6.39 18.64
C SER A 75 -9.32 -5.92 20.08
N THR A 76 -9.99 -4.82 20.46
CA THR A 76 -10.22 -4.49 21.86
C THR A 76 -11.22 -5.51 22.43
N LEU A 77 -10.92 -6.06 23.61
CA LEU A 77 -11.80 -6.94 24.38
C LEU A 77 -13.16 -6.29 24.64
#